data_AF-A0A3B9VAE5-F1
#
_entry.id   AF-A0A3B9VAE5-F1
#
_cell.length_a   1.000
_cell.length_b   1.000
_cell.length_c   1.000
_cell.angle_alpha   90.00
_cell.angle_beta   90.00
_cell.angle_gamma   90.00
#
_symmetry.space_group_name_H-M   'P 1'
#
loop_
_entity.id
_entity.type
_entity.pdbx_description
1 polymer ?
#
loop_
_entity_poly.entity_id
_entity_poly.type
_entity_poly.pdbx_seq_one_letter_code
_entity_poly.pdbx_strand_id
1 'polypeptide(L)' 'MRTTLNIEDKLLDKAARLTGIKEKTSLVRLGLEALIARESAKRLAKLGGTEKELKVIPRRRAVGE' A
#
# COMPACT_ATOMS: atom_id res chain seq x y z
N MET A 1 -13.94 15.60 7.58
CA MET A 1 -14.07 16.96 7.00
C MET A 1 -14.65 16.86 5.60
N ARG A 2 -15.41 17.86 5.14
CA ARG A 2 -15.89 17.94 3.76
C ARG A 2 -14.97 18.87 2.98
N THR A 3 -14.35 18.38 1.91
CA THR A 3 -13.42 19.13 1.08
C THR A 3 -13.79 18.91 -0.38
N THR A 4 -13.72 19.95 -1.21
CA THR A 4 -13.93 19.86 -2.65
C THR A 4 -12.57 19.76 -3.33
N LEU A 5 -12.38 18.72 -4.14
CA LEU A 5 -11.13 18.47 -4.87
C LEU A 5 -11.45 18.32 -6.36
N ASN A 6 -10.61 18.88 -7.21
CA ASN A 6 -10.68 18.65 -8.65
C ASN A 6 -9.83 17.44 -9.01
N ILE A 7 -10.46 16.38 -9.52
CA ILE A 7 -9.83 15.10 -9.87
C ILE A 7 -10.31 14.74 -11.26
N GLU A 8 -9.40 14.25 -12.11
CA GLU A 8 -9.75 13.81 -13.46
C GLU A 8 -10.70 12.59 -13.42
N ASP A 9 -11.86 12.70 -14.07
CA ASP A 9 -12.88 11.64 -14.05
C ASP A 9 -12.37 10.32 -14.62
N LYS A 10 -11.52 10.36 -15.65
CA LYS A 10 -10.89 9.17 -16.24
C LYS A 10 -10.06 8.38 -15.22
N LEU A 11 -9.42 9.07 -14.28
CA LEU A 11 -8.62 8.45 -13.23
C LEU A 11 -9.52 7.75 -12.21
N LEU A 12 -10.58 8.43 -11.77
CA LEU A 12 -11.60 7.89 -10.86
C LEU A 12 -12.29 6.67 -11.47
N ASP A 13 -12.68 6.75 -12.74
CA ASP A 13 -13.32 5.65 -13.46
C ASP A 13 -12.40 4.45 -13.59
N LYS A 14 -11.13 4.67 -13.93
CA LYS A 14 -10.14 3.59 -14.04
C LYS A 14 -9.94 2.91 -12.69
N ALA A 15 -9.80 3.69 -11.62
CA ALA A 15 -9.65 3.15 -10.28
C ALA A 15 -10.91 2.39 -9.85
N ALA A 16 -12.11 2.93 -10.10
CA ALA A 16 -13.38 2.27 -9.77
C ALA A 16 -13.54 0.94 -10.50
N ARG A 17 -13.19 0.88 -11.79
CA ARG A 17 -13.20 -0.35 -12.59
C ARG A 17 -12.20 -1.40 -12.07
N LEU A 18 -10.99 -0.99 -11.67
CA LEU A 18 -9.95 -1.90 -11.21
C LEU A 18 -10.19 -2.40 -9.78
N THR A 19 -10.74 -1.56 -8.91
CA THR A 19 -10.97 -1.88 -7.48
C THR A 19 -12.37 -2.43 -7.21
N GLY A 20 -13.32 -2.24 -8.13
CA GLY A 20 -14.73 -2.58 -7.95
C GLY A 20 -15.50 -1.61 -7.05
N ILE A 21 -14.87 -0.54 -6.58
CA ILE A 21 -15.45 0.40 -5.61
C ILE A 21 -16.23 1.48 -6.36
N LYS A 22 -17.53 1.58 -6.06
CA LYS A 22 -18.44 2.53 -6.70
C LYS A 22 -18.46 3.91 -6.03
N GLU A 23 -18.12 3.95 -4.75
CA GLU A 23 -18.19 5.17 -3.95
C GLU A 23 -16.90 6.00 -4.09
N LYS A 24 -17.01 7.21 -4.67
CA LYS A 24 -15.86 8.08 -4.99
C LYS A 24 -15.03 8.46 -3.76
N THR A 25 -15.70 8.74 -2.64
CA THR A 25 -15.08 9.07 -1.34
C THR A 25 -14.25 7.92 -0.79
N SER A 26 -14.80 6.71 -0.82
CA SER A 26 -14.09 5.49 -0.40
C SER A 26 -12.86 5.24 -1.28
N LEU A 27 -12.97 5.49 -2.58
CA LEU A 27 -11.86 5.33 -3.51
C LEU A 27 -10.71 6.32 -3.25
N VAL A 28 -11.02 7.58 -2.95
CA VAL A 28 -10.02 8.59 -2.59
C VAL A 28 -9.35 8.25 -1.25
N ARG A 29 -10.13 7.85 -0.25
CA ARG A 29 -9.61 7.45 1.06
C ARG A 29 -8.65 6.27 0.93
N LEU A 30 -9.04 5.22 0.21
CA LEU A 30 -8.18 4.06 -0.02
C LEU A 30 -6.93 4.40 -0.83
N GLY A 31 -7.03 5.35 -1.77
CA GLY A 31 -5.86 5.87 -2.49
C GLY A 31 -4.84 6.51 -1.55
N LEU A 32 -5.29 7.29 -0.56
CA LEU A 32 -4.40 7.88 0.45
C LEU A 32 -3.81 6.82 1.37
N GLU A 33 -4.62 5.87 1.85
CA GLU A 33 -4.15 4.75 2.67
C GLU A 33 -3.09 3.92 1.94
N ALA A 34 -3.29 3.65 0.64
CA ALA A 34 -2.34 2.93 -0.21
C ALA A 34 -1.01 3.69 -0.39
N LEU A 35 -1.05 5.01 -0.54
CA LEU A 35 0.17 5.83 -0.63
C LEU A 35 0.95 5.80 0.68
N ILE A 36 0.26 5.91 1.82
CA ILE A 36 0.88 5.78 3.15
C ILE A 36 1.50 4.41 3.32
N ALA A 37 0.75 3.34 3.01
CA ALA A 37 1.25 1.97 3.11
C ALA A 37 2.51 1.75 2.25
N ARG A 38 2.53 2.28 1.03
CA ARG A 38 3.68 2.18 0.12
C ARG A 38 4.94 2.86 0.69
N GLU A 39 4.80 4.06 1.24
CA GLU A 39 5.95 4.77 1.83
C GLU A 39 6.39 4.15 3.16
N SER A 40 5.45 3.67 3.98
CA SER A 40 5.75 2.91 5.18
C SER A 40 6.53 1.63 4.86
N ALA A 41 6.12 0.89 3.82
CA ALA A 41 6.84 -0.30 3.36
C ALA A 41 8.28 0.03 2.93
N LYS A 42 8.49 1.13 2.19
CA LYS A 42 9.84 1.59 1.83
C LYS A 42 10.68 1.95 3.06
N ARG A 43 10.09 2.63 4.05
CA ARG A 43 10.78 2.96 5.31
C ARG A 43 11.17 1.70 6.07
N LEU A 44 10.25 0.75 6.21
CA LEU A 44 10.51 -0.54 6.85
C LEU A 44 11.61 -1.34 6.12
N ALA A 45 11.57 -1.37 4.79
CA ALA A 45 12.61 -2.03 3.99
C ALA A 45 13.99 -1.39 4.21
N LYS A 46 14.07 -0.06 4.34
CA LYS A 46 15.32 0.65 4.66
C LYS A 46 15.85 0.35 6.06
N LEU A 47 14.96 0.07 7.01
CA LEU A 47 15.37 -0.34 8.35
C LEU A 47 16.04 -1.73 8.33
N GLY A 48 15.80 -2.58 7.32
CA GLY A 48 16.72 -3.70 7.02
C GLY A 48 17.02 -4.67 8.17
N GLY A 49 16.14 -4.78 9.17
CA GLY A 49 16.40 -5.59 10.36
C GLY A 49 17.28 -4.92 11.43
N THR A 50 17.40 -3.58 11.44
CA THR A 50 18.00 -2.78 12.52
C THR A 50 17.27 -2.90 13.86
N GLU A 51 16.21 -3.69 13.91
CA GLU A 51 15.54 -4.00 15.16
C GLU A 51 16.49 -4.77 16.07
N LYS A 52 16.77 -4.20 17.24
CA LYS A 52 17.89 -4.60 18.10
C LYS A 52 17.74 -6.02 18.62
N GLU A 53 16.51 -6.47 18.79
CA GLU A 53 16.18 -7.80 19.32
C GLU A 53 15.80 -8.80 18.23
N LEU A 54 15.91 -8.44 16.94
CA LEU A 54 15.52 -9.31 15.84
C LEU A 54 16.48 -10.48 15.69
N LYS A 55 16.03 -11.69 16.03
CA LYS A 55 16.76 -12.93 15.78
C LYS A 55 16.54 -13.39 14.35
N VAL A 56 17.63 -13.72 13.64
CA VAL A 56 17.56 -14.27 12.28
C VAL A 56 16.92 -15.65 12.32
N ILE A 57 15.72 -15.79 11.72
CA ILE A 57 15.05 -17.08 11.58
C ILE A 57 15.68 -17.82 10.37
N PRO A 58 16.13 -19.09 10.52
CA PRO A 58 16.68 -19.85 9.41
C PRO A 58 15.65 -19.98 8.28
N ARG A 59 16.02 -19.63 7.05
CA ARG A 59 15.18 -19.93 5.87
C ARG A 59 15.20 -21.43 5.64
N ARG A 60 14.02 -22.08 5.66
CA ARG A 60 13.88 -23.46 5.18
C ARG A 60 14.16 -23.49 3.67
N ARG A 61 15.36 -23.91 3.29
CA ARG A 61 15.66 -24.25 1.89
C ARG A 61 15.08 -25.64 1.64
N ALA A 62 14.23 -25.79 0.63
CA ALA A 62 13.99 -27.11 0.08
C ALA A 62 15.34 -27.63 -0.44
N VAL A 63 15.75 -28.80 0.01
CA VAL A 63 16.91 -29.49 -0.56
C VAL A 63 16.57 -29.72 -2.03
N GLY A 64 17.28 -29.03 -2.92
CA GLY A 64 17.17 -29.29 -4.35
C GLY A 64 17.75 -30.67 -4.65
N GLU A 65 17.03 -31.43 -5.47
CA GLU A 65 17.53 -32.65 -6.12
C GLU A 65 18.65 -32.33 -7.11
#